data_AF-A0A7X3U0D6-F1
#
_entry.id   AF-A0A7X3U0D6-F1
#
_cell.length_a   1.000
_cell.length_b   1.000
_cell.length_c   1.000
_cell.angle_alpha   90.00
_cell.angle_beta   90.00
_cell.angle_gamma   90.00
#
_symmetry.space_group_name_H-M   'P 1'
#
loop_
_entity.id
_entity.type
_entity.pdbx_description
1 polymer ?
#
loop_
_entity_poly.entity_id
_entity_poly.type
_entity_poly.pdbx_seq_one_letter_code
_entity_poly.pdbx_strand_id
1 'polypeptide(L)' 'DELVVKDLDSTNGTFVNGWRVEQATLREGDLLRLGGVEFEVGRE' A
#
# COMPACT_ATOMS: atom_id res chain seq x y z
N ASP A 1 -1.77 6.57 -15.80
CA ASP A 1 -0.64 6.24 -14.91
C ASP A 1 -1.05 5.18 -13.92
N GLU A 2 -0.16 4.23 -13.65
CA GLU A 2 -0.36 3.20 -12.62
C GLU A 2 0.30 3.67 -11.33
N LEU A 3 -0.44 3.66 -10.23
CA LEU A 3 0.12 3.91 -8.90
C LEU A 3 0.68 2.59 -8.37
N VAL A 4 1.96 2.57 -8.04
CA VAL A 4 2.66 1.38 -7.54
C VAL A 4 3.25 1.69 -6.17
N VAL A 5 3.07 0.75 -5.23
CA VAL A 5 3.76 0.76 -3.95
C VAL A 5 4.82 -0.33 -3.93
N LYS A 6 5.97 -0.02 -3.36
CA LYS A 6 7.07 -0.95 -3.14
C LYS A 6 7.62 -0.78 -1.73
N ASP A 7 7.72 -1.88 -0.99
CA ASP A 7 8.39 -1.91 0.30
C ASP A 7 9.91 -1.87 0.09
N LEU A 8 10.61 -1.05 0.87
CA LEU A 8 12.06 -0.87 0.80
C LEU A 8 12.75 -1.47 2.02
N ASP A 9 12.37 -2.70 2.36
CA ASP A 9 12.81 -3.42 3.56
C ASP A 9 12.42 -2.66 4.84
N SER A 10 11.15 -2.26 4.91
CA SER A 10 10.65 -1.50 6.05
C SER A 10 10.49 -2.40 7.27
N THR A 11 10.87 -1.90 8.46
CA THR A 11 10.81 -2.65 9.73
C THR A 11 9.42 -3.24 10.00
N ASN A 12 8.36 -2.49 9.68
CA ASN A 12 6.98 -2.89 9.96
C ASN A 12 6.27 -3.50 8.75
N GLY A 13 6.84 -3.40 7.55
CA GLY A 13 6.24 -3.83 6.30
C GLY A 13 5.19 -2.88 5.72
N THR A 14 4.85 -3.16 4.47
CA THR A 14 3.78 -2.54 3.70
C THR A 14 2.67 -3.55 3.46
N PHE A 15 1.41 -3.13 3.55
CA PHE A 15 0.25 -4.00 3.35
C PHE A 15 -0.77 -3.36 2.42
N VAL A 16 -1.40 -4.18 1.59
CA VAL A 16 -2.53 -3.80 0.74
C VAL A 16 -3.70 -4.72 1.04
N ASN A 17 -4.84 -4.14 1.42
CA ASN A 17 -6.05 -4.89 1.82
C ASN A 17 -5.76 -5.96 2.89
N GLY A 18 -4.87 -5.63 3.84
CA GLY A 18 -4.45 -6.50 4.94
C GLY A 18 -3.33 -7.50 4.60
N TRP A 19 -2.96 -7.67 3.33
CA TRP A 19 -1.91 -8.59 2.90
C TRP A 19 -0.56 -7.90 2.84
N ARG A 20 0.49 -8.48 3.44
CA ARG A 20 1.85 -7.93 3.36
C ARG A 20 2.37 -8.08 1.93
N VAL A 21 2.93 -7.01 1.37
CA VAL A 21 3.44 -6.99 -0.01
C VAL A 21 4.85 -6.41 -0.07
N GLU A 22 5.68 -6.94 -0.98
CA GLU A 22 6.95 -6.31 -1.36
C GLU A 22 6.73 -5.27 -2.47
N GLN A 23 5.79 -5.54 -3.38
CA GLN A 23 5.36 -4.62 -4.42
C GLN A 23 3.91 -4.91 -4.82
N ALA A 24 3.11 -3.87 -5.07
CA ALA A 24 1.74 -3.99 -5.55
C ALA A 24 1.35 -2.79 -6.41
N THR A 25 0.49 -3.03 -7.41
CA THR A 25 -0.22 -1.96 -8.12
C THR A 25 -1.48 -1.62 -7.33
N LEU A 26 -1.68 -0.34 -7.03
CA LEU A 26 -2.80 0.15 -6.24
C LEU A 26 -3.96 0.57 -7.16
N ARG A 27 -5.16 0.30 -6.68
CA ARG A 27 -6.43 0.70 -7.29
C ARG A 27 -7.20 1.60 -6.35
N GLU A 28 -8.10 2.38 -6.93
CA GLU A 28 -9.04 3.20 -6.15
C GLU A 28 -9.85 2.31 -5.19
N GLY A 29 -9.96 2.75 -3.94
CA GLY A 29 -10.59 2.02 -2.83
C GLY A 29 -9.68 1.00 -2.12
N ASP A 30 -8.45 0.75 -2.60
CA ASP A 30 -7.51 -0.12 -1.87
C ASP A 30 -7.12 0.50 -0.53
N LEU A 31 -7.04 -0.33 0.52
CA LEU A 31 -6.51 0.05 1.82
C LEU A 31 -5.01 -0.21 1.87
N LEU A 32 -4.22 0.87 1.88
CA LEU A 32 -2.77 0.84 1.99
C LEU A 32 -2.36 1.09 3.45
N ARG A 33 -1.69 0.12 4.07
CA ARG A 33 -1.09 0.30 5.40
C ARG A 33 0.43 0.39 5.29
N LEU A 34 0.98 1.48 5.81
CA LEU A 34 2.42 1.73 5.93
C LEU A 34 2.78 1.78 7.41
N GLY A 35 3.43 0.72 7.90
CA GLY A 35 3.63 0.55 9.34
C GLY A 35 2.31 0.54 10.12
N GLY A 36 2.12 1.55 10.98
CA GLY A 36 0.93 1.66 11.86
C GLY A 36 -0.18 2.59 11.33
N VAL A 37 -0.04 3.13 10.12
CA VAL A 37 -1.00 4.10 9.54
C VAL A 37 -1.65 3.48 8.30
N GLU A 38 -2.96 3.70 8.14
CA GLU A 38 -3.77 3.18 7.03
C GLU A 38 -4.36 4.34 6.21
N PHE A 39 -4.34 4.20 4.89
CA PHE A 39 -4.83 5.14 3.90
C PHE A 39 -5.77 4.42 2.92
N GLU A 40 -6.83 5.10 2.46
CA GLU A 40 -7.65 4.66 1.33
C GLU A 40 -7.15 5.35 0.06
N VAL A 41 -6.91 4.57 -1.00
CA VAL A 41 -6.44 5.10 -2.28
C VAL A 41 -7.59 5.78 -3.01
N GLY A 42 -7.53 7.10 -3.16
CA GLY A 42 -8.48 7.91 -3.93
C GLY A 42 -7.88 8.45 -5.22
N ARG A 43 -8.74 8.93 -6.12
CA ARG A 43 -8.37 9.82 -7.23
C ARG A 43 -8.85 11.24 -6.90
N GLU A 44 -8.04 12.22 -7.23
CA GLU A 44 -8.45 13.64 -7.29
C GLU A 44 -9.10 13.95 -8.64
#